data_AF-A0A329BB09-F1
#
_entry.id   AF-A0A329BB09-F1
#
_cell.length_a   1.000
_cell.length_b   1.000
_cell.length_c   1.000
_cell.angle_alpha   90.00
_cell.angle_beta   90.00
_cell.angle_gamma   90.00
#
_symmetry.space_group_name_H-M   'P 1'
#
loop_
_entity.id
_entity.type
_entity.pdbx_description
1 polymer ?
#
loop_
_entity_poly.entity_id
_entity_poly.type
_entity_poly.pdbx_seq_one_letter_code
_entity_poly.pdbx_strand_id
1 'polypeptide(L)'
;MAVSPSEPTLAARLDAYCGLTAESLTLADAGDWDALIECIARRDLIEPELVAAWQLAAPVPEPLRQQLNEAYQQSQRLETLMRLRQVEIDGLVSSGRQQVRINRAYFS
;
A
#
# COMPACT_ATOMS: atom_id res chain seq x y z
N MET A 1 -32.44 10.90 22.26
CA MET A 1 -32.03 10.83 20.85
C MET A 1 -30.60 10.30 20.85
N ALA A 2 -30.41 9.04 20.46
CA ALA A 2 -29.07 8.47 20.31
C ALA A 2 -28.47 9.05 19.02
N VAL A 3 -27.35 9.77 19.14
CA VAL A 3 -26.54 10.19 18.00
C VAL A 3 -25.87 8.92 17.49
N SER A 4 -26.40 8.33 16.42
CA SER A 4 -25.67 7.30 15.69
C SER A 4 -24.29 7.86 15.33
N PRO A 5 -23.19 7.12 15.52
CA PRO A 5 -21.88 7.57 15.04
C PRO A 5 -22.05 7.82 13.55
N SER A 6 -21.97 9.08 13.14
CA SER A 6 -22.08 9.50 11.76
C SER A 6 -21.09 8.67 10.96
N GLU A 7 -21.60 7.80 10.08
CA GLU A 7 -20.75 7.04 9.16
C GLU A 7 -19.74 8.00 8.54
N PRO A 8 -18.45 7.63 8.48
CA PRO A 8 -17.44 8.54 7.95
C PRO A 8 -17.88 8.99 6.55
N THR A 9 -17.73 10.27 6.25
CA THR A 9 -18.14 10.80 4.94
C THR A 9 -17.24 10.24 3.85
N LEU A 10 -17.65 10.33 2.59
CA LEU A 10 -16.79 9.98 1.45
C LEU A 10 -15.41 10.65 1.56
N ALA A 11 -15.38 11.93 1.93
CA ALA A 11 -14.16 12.70 2.12
C ALA A 11 -13.26 12.07 3.21
N ALA A 12 -13.82 11.70 4.36
CA ALA A 12 -13.03 11.09 5.44
C ALA A 12 -12.42 9.73 5.04
N ARG A 13 -13.16 8.91 4.27
CA ARG A 13 -12.63 7.64 3.75
C ARG A 13 -11.53 7.86 2.71
N LEU A 14 -11.72 8.84 1.83
CA LEU A 14 -10.73 9.20 0.82
C LEU A 14 -9.45 9.75 1.49
N ASP A 15 -9.58 10.65 2.46
CA ASP A 15 -8.46 11.19 3.22
C ASP A 15 -7.65 10.09 3.90
N ALA A 16 -8.34 9.12 4.52
CA ALA A 16 -7.69 7.98 5.16
C ALA A 16 -6.94 7.10 4.12
N TYR A 17 -7.57 6.80 2.98
CA TYR A 17 -6.95 6.03 1.90
C TYR A 17 -5.72 6.74 1.32
N CYS A 18 -5.82 8.04 1.06
CA CYS A 18 -4.70 8.87 0.58
C CYS A 18 -3.57 8.93 1.61
N GLY A 19 -3.89 9.13 2.89
CA GLY A 19 -2.91 9.17 3.98
C GLY A 19 -2.12 7.87 4.07
N LEU A 20 -2.80 6.72 4.08
CA LEU A 20 -2.15 5.41 4.09
C LEU A 20 -1.33 5.14 2.82
N THR A 21 -1.75 5.67 1.66
CA THR A 21 -0.99 5.53 0.42
C THR A 21 0.31 6.33 0.46
N ALA A 22 0.27 7.56 0.98
CA ALA A 22 1.47 8.39 1.16
C ALA A 22 2.42 7.80 2.23
N GLU A 23 1.87 7.29 3.33
CA GLU A 23 2.62 6.58 4.37
C GLU A 23 3.32 5.34 3.79
N SER A 24 2.59 4.54 3.00
CA SER A 24 3.14 3.36 2.32
C SER A 24 4.31 3.71 1.40
N LEU A 25 4.22 4.80 0.62
CA LEU A 25 5.35 5.25 -0.19
C LEU A 25 6.56 5.65 0.65
N THR A 26 6.33 6.33 1.78
CA THR A 26 7.41 6.76 2.68
C THR A 26 8.12 5.55 3.30
N LEU A 27 7.36 4.54 3.72
CA LEU A 27 7.89 3.29 4.27
C LEU A 27 8.66 2.48 3.21
N ALA A 28 8.15 2.42 1.99
CA ALA A 28 8.84 1.77 0.88
C ALA A 28 10.16 2.47 0.52
N ASP A 29 10.18 3.81 0.44
CA ASP A 29 11.38 4.60 0.19
C ASP A 29 12.40 4.46 1.35
N ALA A 30 11.93 4.30 2.59
CA ALA A 30 12.77 4.04 3.76
C ALA A 30 13.26 2.57 3.86
N GLY A 31 12.69 1.66 3.07
CA GLY A 31 12.98 0.22 3.12
C GLY A 31 12.41 -0.50 4.35
N ASP A 32 11.45 0.11 5.06
CA ASP A 32 10.74 -0.52 6.18
C ASP A 32 9.59 -1.39 5.64
N TRP A 33 9.95 -2.57 5.15
CA TRP A 33 9.03 -3.48 4.47
C TRP A 33 8.00 -4.11 5.42
N ASP A 34 8.34 -4.29 6.70
CA ASP A 34 7.43 -4.87 7.68
C ASP A 34 6.30 -3.89 8.01
N ALA A 35 6.64 -2.64 8.34
CA ALA A 35 5.64 -1.59 8.56
C ALA A 35 4.83 -1.29 7.29
N LEU A 36 5.47 -1.38 6.10
CA LEU A 36 4.76 -1.22 4.83
C LEU A 36 3.63 -2.25 4.68
N ILE A 37 3.87 -3.52 5.01
CA ILE A 37 2.86 -4.57 4.91
C ILE A 37 1.65 -4.25 5.81
N GLU A 38 1.90 -3.80 7.04
CA GLU A 38 0.83 -3.39 7.94
C GLU A 38 0.05 -2.19 7.40
N CYS A 39 0.75 -1.22 6.82
CA CYS A 39 0.15 -0.03 6.23
C CYS A 39 -0.74 -0.37 5.01
N ILE A 40 -0.28 -1.27 4.13
CA ILE A 40 -1.05 -1.76 3.00
C ILE A 40 -2.29 -2.52 3.48
N ALA A 41 -2.15 -3.42 4.47
CA ALA A 41 -3.28 -4.15 5.02
C ALA A 41 -4.35 -3.21 5.59
N ARG A 42 -3.95 -2.13 6.27
CA ARG A 42 -4.88 -1.09 6.74
C ARG A 42 -5.57 -0.36 5.59
N ARG A 43 -4.85 -0.09 4.50
CA ARG A 43 -5.41 0.57 3.31
C ARG A 43 -6.45 -0.31 2.62
N ASP A 44 -6.17 -1.60 2.49
CA ASP A 44 -7.04 -2.58 1.83
C ASP A 44 -8.36 -2.79 2.60
N LEU A 45 -8.40 -2.52 3.91
CA LEU A 45 -9.63 -2.51 4.68
C LEU A 45 -10.54 -1.32 4.33
N ILE A 46 -9.97 -0.19 3.93
CA ILE A 46 -10.71 1.05 3.62
C ILE A 46 -11.24 1.05 2.19
N GLU A 47 -10.52 0.41 1.25
CA GLU A 47 -10.85 0.45 -0.18
C GLU A 47 -12.30 0.03 -0.49
N PRO A 48 -12.85 -1.08 0.05
CA PRO A 48 -14.23 -1.47 -0.23
C PRO A 48 -15.25 -0.44 0.25
N GLU A 49 -15.02 0.15 1.42
CA GLU A 49 -15.90 1.17 1.98
C GLU A 49 -15.83 2.48 1.18
N LEU A 50 -14.63 2.84 0.71
CA LEU A 50 -14.42 4.01 -0.14
C LEU A 50 -15.16 3.84 -1.47
N VAL A 51 -15.05 2.67 -2.10
CA VAL A 51 -15.76 2.35 -3.35
C VAL A 51 -17.28 2.43 -3.15
N ALA A 52 -17.80 1.85 -2.07
CA ALA A 52 -19.23 1.92 -1.75
C ALA A 52 -19.70 3.37 -1.55
N ALA A 53 -18.96 4.16 -0.76
CA ALA A 53 -19.27 5.56 -0.53
C ALA A 53 -19.20 6.39 -1.82
N TRP A 54 -18.25 6.07 -2.72
CA TRP A 54 -18.06 6.76 -3.99
C TRP A 54 -19.24 6.55 -4.95
N GLN A 55 -19.77 5.33 -5.01
CA GLN A 55 -20.94 4.99 -5.83
C GLN A 55 -22.21 5.72 -5.36
N LEU A 56 -22.34 5.94 -4.05
CA LEU A 56 -23.51 6.59 -3.45
C LEU A 56 -23.46 8.14 -3.52
N ALA A 57 -22.28 8.72 -3.67
CA ALA A 57 -22.07 10.17 -3.56
C ALA A 57 -22.27 10.96 -4.87
N ALA A 58 -22.90 10.39 -5.90
CA ALA A 58 -23.05 11.07 -7.19
C ALA A 58 -23.99 12.29 -7.09
N PRO A 59 -23.57 13.49 -7.53
CA PRO A 59 -22.31 13.81 -8.21
C PRO A 59 -21.12 14.04 -7.25
N VAL A 60 -20.02 13.31 -7.49
CA VAL A 60 -18.78 13.47 -6.70
C VAL A 60 -18.08 14.80 -7.05
N PRO A 61 -17.76 15.65 -6.06
CA PRO A 61 -17.01 16.90 -6.25
C PRO A 61 -15.67 16.70 -6.96
N GLU A 62 -15.33 17.61 -7.86
CA GLU A 62 -14.04 17.64 -8.58
C GLU A 62 -12.79 17.55 -7.68
N PRO A 63 -12.68 18.25 -6.52
CA PRO A 63 -11.49 18.12 -5.68
C PRO A 63 -11.29 16.69 -5.14
N LEU A 64 -12.36 15.97 -4.81
CA LEU A 64 -12.26 14.57 -4.36
C LEU A 64 -11.82 13.66 -5.52
N ARG A 65 -12.20 13.96 -6.76
CA ARG A 65 -11.73 13.22 -7.96
C ARG A 65 -10.24 13.43 -8.19
N GLN A 66 -9.76 14.66 -8.06
CA GLN A 66 -8.34 14.98 -8.17
C GLN A 66 -7.53 14.24 -7.11
N GLN A 67 -7.99 14.29 -5.86
CA GLN A 67 -7.34 13.59 -4.75
C GLN A 67 -7.29 12.06 -4.95
N LEU A 68 -8.37 11.44 -5.45
CA LEU A 68 -8.36 10.01 -5.78
C LEU A 68 -7.37 9.69 -6.91
N ASN A 69 -7.31 10.54 -7.95
CA ASN A 69 -6.35 10.36 -9.04
C ASN A 69 -4.90 10.46 -8.54
N GLU A 70 -4.59 11.37 -7.62
CA GLU A 70 -3.27 11.47 -7.01
C GLU A 70 -2.90 10.20 -6.23
N ALA A 71 -3.82 9.69 -5.40
CA ALA A 71 -3.62 8.43 -4.69
C ALA A 71 -3.44 7.24 -5.63
N TYR A 72 -4.13 7.23 -6.77
CA TYR A 72 -3.94 6.21 -7.80
C TYR A 72 -2.52 6.24 -8.41
N GLN A 73 -2.02 7.43 -8.75
CA GLN A 73 -0.64 7.59 -9.25
C GLN A 73 0.40 7.15 -8.21
N GLN A 74 0.16 7.49 -6.94
CA GLN A 74 1.01 7.05 -5.84
C GLN A 74 1.02 5.51 -5.68
N SER A 75 -0.14 4.86 -5.81
CA SER A 75 -0.25 3.40 -5.76
C SER A 75 0.51 2.72 -6.91
N GLN A 76 0.48 3.28 -8.12
CA GLN A 76 1.27 2.75 -9.24
C GLN A 76 2.78 2.84 -8.98
N ARG A 77 3.23 3.96 -8.39
CA ARG A 77 4.63 4.12 -7.97
C ARG A 77 5.01 3.09 -6.90
N LEU A 78 4.13 2.89 -5.90
CA LEU A 78 4.35 1.92 -4.83
C LEU A 78 4.49 0.50 -5.40
N GLU A 79 3.61 0.11 -6.33
CA GLU A 79 3.69 -1.20 -6.99
C GLU A 79 5.03 -1.40 -7.70
N THR A 80 5.52 -0.36 -8.37
CA THR A 80 6.83 -0.39 -9.04
C THR A 80 7.96 -0.63 -8.04
N LEU A 81 7.96 0.08 -6.90
CA LEU A 81 8.97 -0.11 -5.84
C LEU A 81 8.92 -1.52 -5.25
N MET A 82 7.73 -2.03 -4.95
CA MET A 82 7.54 -3.39 -4.44
C MET A 82 8.03 -4.45 -5.42
N ARG A 83 7.80 -4.25 -6.72
CA ARG A 83 8.28 -5.16 -7.77
C ARG A 83 9.80 -5.17 -7.86
N LEU A 84 10.43 -4.00 -7.80
CA LEU A 84 11.90 -3.91 -7.75
C LEU A 84 12.45 -4.65 -6.53
N ARG A 85 11.81 -4.47 -5.37
CA ARG A 85 12.19 -5.16 -4.14
C ARG A 85 12.07 -6.68 -4.26
N GLN A 86 11.02 -7.19 -4.89
CA GLN A 86 10.85 -8.63 -5.12
C GLN A 86 12.03 -9.21 -5.91
N VAL A 87 12.48 -8.50 -6.97
CA VAL A 87 13.64 -8.93 -7.77
C VAL A 87 14.92 -8.98 -6.94
N GLU A 88 15.13 -8.00 -6.05
CA GLU A 88 16.28 -8.00 -5.14
C GLU A 88 16.26 -9.20 -4.19
N ILE A 89 15.11 -9.49 -3.58
CA ILE A 89 14.94 -10.62 -2.66
C ILE A 89 15.24 -11.93 -3.37
N ASP A 90 14.72 -12.11 -4.58
CA ASP A 90 14.97 -13.32 -5.39
C ASP A 90 16.47 -13.48 -5.70
N GLY A 91 17.16 -12.37 -6.00
CA GLY A 91 18.60 -12.34 -6.17
C GLY A 91 19.35 -12.78 -4.90
N LEU A 92 19.00 -12.22 -3.75
CA LEU A 92 19.61 -12.56 -2.46
C LEU A 92 19.39 -14.03 -2.08
N VAL A 93 18.18 -14.56 -2.31
CA VAL A 93 17.86 -15.98 -2.05
C VAL A 93 18.70 -16.88 -2.95
N SER A 94 18.83 -16.54 -4.24
CA SER A 94 19.67 -17.28 -5.19
C SER A 94 21.13 -17.32 -4.76
N SER A 95 21.70 -16.16 -4.42
CA SER A 95 23.07 -16.04 -3.92
C SER A 95 23.29 -16.82 -2.62
N GLY A 96 22.34 -16.75 -1.68
CA GLY A 96 22.40 -17.51 -0.43
C GLY A 96 22.42 -19.03 -0.67
N ARG A 97 21.57 -19.53 -1.58
CA ARG A 97 21.59 -20.96 -1.98
C ARG A 97 22.91 -21.36 -2.63
N GLN A 98 23.49 -20.49 -3.46
CA GLN A 98 24.82 -20.74 -4.03
C GLN A 98 25.89 -20.83 -2.96
N GLN A 99 25.89 -19.93 -1.98
CA GLN A 99 26.85 -19.95 -0.86
C GLN A 99 26.74 -21.26 -0.05
N VAL A 100 25.52 -21.71 0.24
CA VAL A 100 25.30 -22.99 0.95
C VAL A 100 25.86 -24.17 0.15
N ARG A 101 25.67 -24.20 -1.17
CA ARG A 101 26.25 -25.24 -2.03
C ARG A 101 27.77 -25.23 -2.02
N ILE A 102 28.37 -24.04 -2.13
CA ILE A 102 29.84 -23.87 -2.06
C ILE A 102 30.35 -24.37 -0.71
N ASN A 103 29.77 -23.90 0.40
CA ASN A 103 30.20 -24.31 1.73
C ASN A 103 30.12 -25.83 1.93
N ARG A 104 29.05 -26.47 1.42
CA ARG A 104 28.95 -27.94 1.46
C ARG A 104 30.01 -28.64 0.63
N ALA A 105 30.45 -28.09 -0.50
CA ALA A 105 31.44 -28.72 -1.35
C ALA A 105 32.88 -28.61 -0.81
N TYR A 106 33.20 -27.53 -0.08
CA TYR A 106 34.55 -27.26 0.41
C TYR A 106 34.80 -27.68 1.87
N PHE A 107 33.74 -27.85 2.67
CA PHE A 107 33.85 -28.14 4.10
C PHE A 107 33.13 -29.44 4.53
N SER A 108 32.77 -30.31 3.58
CA SER A 108 32.36 -31.71 3.83
C SER A 108 33.55 -32.65 3.75
#